data_AF-A0A0D8XPB0-F1
#
_entry.id   AF-A0A0D8XPB0-F1
#
_cell.length_a   1.000
_cell.length_b   1.000
_cell.length_c   1.000
_cell.angle_alpha   90.00
_cell.angle_beta   90.00
_cell.angle_gamma   90.00
#
_symmetry.space_group_name_H-M   'P 1'
#
loop_
_entity.id
_entity.type
_entity.pdbx_description
1 polymer ?
#
loop_
_entity_poly.entity_id
_entity_poly.type
_entity_poly.pdbx_seq_one_letter_code
_entity_poly.pdbx_strand_id
1 'polypeptide(L)'
;MKVRYAVAICNFTANEDLVENATSRNAPCYFLNLIGGDRLCVYGEKHGWAVGLRFGSKATAGLFPLNAIQFVSRKSRTNDTAEGANIVEEINLVSQLWWKKIKEIYAKYPEMSYLAEVLDFLDYMLSVRQKILSGGVPADELNSLRIHLAKKIDRGNMLLNLNLNIRDDRGFTFDTDSISFLRTFVEHQNAQKRVATDSSEIDSQEETMEAFCLLLRVQCIELQMKCNCEISMVLYDVESKRYISDTFTFIWKRNDSIASRNLKICALFSVCCFLIYHICQCISSILCELLLQNFKQSDVGKHLVLITRVAHIAPLEHTSSTLKRNQEPGPANLYCRQVFAYDFFDLSYIFSNPQPSYEAKDKVIFLNKDQNFDQSLKYLQTMGKVPKGNTLSDDAKILVSTQILESTLLDLRLKKPYLFTRNPPAILSRCDYADPASGDIRNELYVTLMHGEFSGKSSDRNIEARLHLVEGNGHIVQDCFENIYDSAVRLASDYRSFVYIHEDKPFWLENIKIRLPENISNDLHLRITFHSRKPYDKGKPEKGPFALAHIRLMCKSVLVPDGEHELLVYKLSLDHF
;
A
#
# COMPACT_ATOMS: atom_id res chain seq x y z
N MET A 1 -61.65 -14.07 5.88
CA MET A 1 -61.45 -12.89 5.00
C MET A 1 -60.31 -13.18 4.04
N LYS A 2 -60.47 -12.88 2.75
CA LYS A 2 -59.42 -13.08 1.75
C LYS A 2 -58.46 -11.89 1.82
N VAL A 3 -57.27 -12.09 2.38
CA VAL A 3 -56.25 -11.03 2.48
C VAL A 3 -55.84 -10.61 1.07
N ARG A 4 -55.91 -9.31 0.79
CA ARG A 4 -55.47 -8.71 -0.49
C ARG A 4 -54.19 -7.93 -0.26
N TYR A 5 -53.37 -7.81 -1.29
CA TYR A 5 -52.11 -7.06 -1.22
C TYR A 5 -52.24 -5.76 -2.00
N ALA A 6 -51.71 -4.68 -1.44
CA ALA A 6 -51.72 -3.36 -2.06
C ALA A 6 -50.38 -2.65 -1.84
N VAL A 7 -50.11 -1.63 -2.65
CA VAL A 7 -48.97 -0.73 -2.51
C VAL A 7 -49.50 0.70 -2.33
N ALA A 8 -48.94 1.46 -1.40
CA ALA A 8 -49.27 2.87 -1.23
C ALA A 8 -48.76 3.67 -2.43
N ILE A 9 -49.63 4.44 -3.07
CA ILE A 9 -49.29 5.29 -4.22
C ILE A 9 -49.02 6.75 -3.83
N CYS A 10 -49.41 7.15 -2.62
CA CYS A 10 -49.12 8.46 -2.06
C CYS A 10 -48.91 8.37 -0.54
N ASN A 11 -48.39 9.45 0.03
CA ASN A 11 -48.21 9.55 1.47
C ASN A 11 -49.57 9.81 2.15
N PHE A 12 -49.80 9.18 3.30
CA PHE A 12 -50.95 9.45 4.16
C PHE A 12 -50.48 9.60 5.60
N THR A 13 -50.89 10.69 6.23
CA THR A 13 -50.76 10.90 7.67
C THR A 13 -52.10 11.39 8.18
N ALA A 14 -52.59 10.82 9.28
CA ALA A 14 -53.83 11.30 9.87
C ALA A 14 -53.60 12.71 10.45
N ASN A 15 -54.41 13.68 10.04
CA ASN A 15 -54.40 15.01 10.64
C ASN A 15 -55.09 14.98 12.02
N GLU A 16 -54.83 16.01 12.83
CA GLU A 16 -55.38 16.14 14.18
C GLU A 16 -56.92 16.08 14.18
N ASP A 17 -57.57 16.73 13.19
CA ASP A 17 -59.03 16.71 13.03
C ASP A 17 -59.60 15.29 12.85
N LEU A 18 -58.92 14.40 12.11
CA LEU A 18 -59.35 13.01 11.91
C LEU A 18 -59.27 12.21 13.21
N VAL A 19 -58.22 12.46 14.00
CA VAL A 19 -57.99 11.79 15.28
C VAL A 19 -59.02 12.27 16.32
N GLU A 20 -59.29 13.58 16.38
CA GLU A 20 -60.30 14.16 17.27
C GLU A 20 -61.73 13.71 16.90
N ASN A 21 -62.05 13.63 15.60
CA ASN A 21 -63.33 13.10 15.12
C ASN A 21 -63.52 11.61 15.44
N ALA A 22 -62.47 10.80 15.38
CA ALA A 22 -62.53 9.40 15.78
C ALA A 22 -62.75 9.26 17.29
N THR A 23 -62.03 10.07 18.08
CA THR A 23 -62.10 10.06 19.55
C THR A 23 -63.46 10.52 20.06
N SER A 24 -64.03 11.59 19.49
CA SER A 24 -65.38 12.08 19.84
C SER A 24 -66.51 11.09 19.55
N ARG A 25 -66.28 10.11 18.64
CA ARG A 25 -67.22 9.03 18.31
C ARG A 25 -67.00 7.75 19.13
N ASN A 26 -66.11 7.76 20.13
CA ASN A 26 -65.74 6.58 20.93
C ASN A 26 -65.27 5.38 20.08
N ALA A 27 -64.66 5.65 18.92
CA ALA A 27 -64.10 4.62 18.05
C ALA A 27 -62.58 4.56 18.25
N PRO A 28 -62.02 3.50 18.88
CA PRO A 28 -60.57 3.35 19.02
C PRO A 28 -59.98 2.96 17.65
N CYS A 29 -59.78 3.96 16.79
CA CYS A 29 -59.27 3.79 15.45
C CYS A 29 -57.77 4.12 15.42
N TYR A 30 -56.94 3.11 15.22
CA TYR A 30 -55.53 3.31 14.92
C TYR A 30 -55.38 3.65 13.43
N PHE A 31 -54.87 4.84 13.09
CA PHE A 31 -54.57 5.21 11.70
C PHE A 31 -53.15 4.79 11.33
N LEU A 32 -52.98 4.14 10.18
CA LEU A 32 -51.67 3.71 9.70
C LEU A 32 -51.10 4.75 8.75
N ASN A 33 -50.03 5.43 9.16
CA ASN A 33 -49.31 6.35 8.28
C ASN A 33 -48.67 5.59 7.12
N LEU A 34 -48.90 6.06 5.89
CA LEU A 34 -48.38 5.48 4.66
C LEU A 34 -47.34 6.41 4.05
N ILE A 35 -46.28 5.81 3.51
CA ILE A 35 -45.34 6.46 2.61
C ILE A 35 -45.48 5.81 1.23
N GLY A 36 -45.42 6.61 0.16
CA GLY A 36 -45.45 6.11 -1.21
C GLY A 36 -44.44 4.97 -1.39
N GLY A 37 -44.92 3.82 -1.88
CA GLY A 37 -44.16 2.58 -2.02
C GLY A 37 -44.36 1.55 -0.90
N ASP A 38 -45.04 1.89 0.20
CA ASP A 38 -45.34 0.95 1.29
C ASP A 38 -46.15 -0.26 0.80
N ARG A 39 -45.72 -1.48 1.14
CA ARG A 39 -46.45 -2.73 0.85
C ARG A 39 -47.41 -3.06 1.99
N LEU A 40 -48.67 -3.34 1.67
CA LEU A 40 -49.76 -3.49 2.63
C LEU A 40 -50.52 -4.81 2.46
N CYS A 41 -50.86 -5.44 3.59
CA CYS A 41 -51.85 -6.52 3.68
C CYS A 41 -53.20 -5.90 4.06
N VAL A 42 -54.18 -5.95 3.17
CA VAL A 42 -55.52 -5.40 3.37
C VAL A 42 -56.48 -6.52 3.81
N TYR A 43 -57.10 -6.32 4.97
CA TYR A 43 -58.02 -7.27 5.60
C TYR A 43 -59.49 -6.99 5.28
N GLY A 44 -59.83 -5.72 5.13
CA GLY A 44 -61.20 -5.28 4.86
C GLY A 44 -61.25 -3.87 4.29
N GLU A 45 -62.34 -3.58 3.60
CA GLU A 45 -62.59 -2.33 2.88
C GLU A 45 -64.00 -1.87 3.23
N LYS A 46 -64.18 -0.61 3.62
CA LYS A 46 -65.51 -0.05 3.89
C LYS A 46 -65.50 1.48 3.73
N HIS A 47 -66.47 2.01 2.97
CA HIS A 47 -66.71 3.46 2.81
C HIS A 47 -65.45 4.30 2.50
N GLY A 48 -64.63 3.85 1.54
CA GLY A 48 -63.43 4.58 1.13
C GLY A 48 -62.22 4.44 2.06
N TRP A 49 -62.32 3.61 3.10
CA TRP A 49 -61.22 3.25 3.99
C TRP A 49 -60.90 1.75 3.90
N ALA A 50 -59.64 1.43 4.06
CA ALA A 50 -59.12 0.07 4.18
C ALA A 50 -58.49 -0.13 5.57
N VAL A 51 -58.62 -1.34 6.10
CA VAL A 51 -57.91 -1.77 7.31
C VAL A 51 -56.87 -2.82 6.94
N GLY A 52 -55.66 -2.64 7.45
CA GLY A 52 -54.55 -3.50 7.08
C GLY A 52 -53.28 -3.24 7.89
N LEU A 53 -52.21 -3.92 7.51
CA LEU A 53 -50.89 -3.74 8.11
C LEU A 53 -49.79 -3.64 7.06
N ARG A 54 -48.69 -2.98 7.41
CA ARG A 54 -47.48 -2.95 6.58
C ARG A 54 -46.85 -4.34 6.54
N PHE A 55 -46.58 -4.84 5.34
CA PHE A 55 -46.00 -6.15 5.11
C PHE A 55 -44.67 -6.30 5.87
N GLY A 56 -44.52 -7.36 6.65
CA GLY A 56 -43.33 -7.62 7.48
C GLY A 56 -43.29 -6.90 8.84
N SER A 57 -44.27 -6.03 9.15
CA SER A 57 -44.38 -5.40 10.46
C SER A 57 -45.12 -6.28 11.48
N LYS A 58 -44.64 -6.33 12.72
CA LYS A 58 -45.37 -6.92 13.87
C LYS A 58 -46.35 -5.93 14.53
N ALA A 59 -46.50 -4.73 13.97
CA ALA A 59 -47.38 -3.69 14.51
C ALA A 59 -48.87 -4.02 14.35
N THR A 60 -49.70 -3.33 15.14
CA THR A 60 -51.16 -3.42 15.06
C THR A 60 -51.67 -2.91 13.71
N ALA A 61 -52.70 -3.59 13.18
CA ALA A 61 -53.38 -3.15 11.98
C ALA A 61 -54.03 -1.77 12.18
N GLY A 62 -54.05 -0.95 11.13
CA GLY A 62 -54.61 0.38 11.17
C GLY A 62 -55.44 0.72 9.94
N LEU A 63 -56.14 1.84 10.02
CA LEU A 63 -56.97 2.39 8.96
C LEU A 63 -56.16 3.34 8.08
N PHE A 64 -56.40 3.24 6.77
CA PHE A 64 -55.83 4.11 5.75
C PHE A 64 -56.81 4.27 4.58
N PRO A 65 -56.77 5.39 3.85
CA PRO A 65 -57.76 5.67 2.83
C PRO A 65 -57.49 4.84 1.56
N LEU A 66 -58.56 4.40 0.90
CA LEU A 66 -58.51 3.46 -0.22
C LEU A 66 -57.97 4.10 -1.50
N ASN A 67 -58.01 5.44 -1.60
CA ASN A 67 -57.40 6.20 -2.69
C ASN A 67 -55.87 6.34 -2.56
N ALA A 68 -55.30 6.05 -1.38
CA ALA A 68 -53.86 6.10 -1.17
C ALA A 68 -53.16 4.80 -1.53
N ILE A 69 -53.90 3.77 -1.93
CA ILE A 69 -53.37 2.44 -2.22
C ILE A 69 -53.78 1.97 -3.62
N GLN A 70 -52.96 1.11 -4.21
CA GLN A 70 -53.27 0.39 -5.43
C GLN A 70 -53.15 -1.11 -5.16
N PHE A 71 -54.23 -1.85 -5.42
CA PHE A 71 -54.22 -3.31 -5.27
C PHE A 71 -53.28 -3.95 -6.29
N VAL A 72 -52.46 -4.87 -5.82
CA VAL A 72 -51.52 -5.62 -6.65
C VAL A 72 -51.99 -7.07 -6.71
N SER A 73 -52.23 -7.56 -7.92
CA SER A 73 -52.42 -8.99 -8.14
C SER A 73 -51.08 -9.69 -7.94
N ARG A 74 -51.03 -10.70 -7.06
CA ARG A 74 -49.84 -11.56 -6.90
C ARG A 74 -49.51 -12.31 -8.20
N LYS A 75 -50.43 -12.35 -9.16
CA LYS A 75 -50.16 -12.71 -10.55
C LYS A 75 -49.62 -11.46 -11.24
N SER A 76 -48.30 -11.36 -11.24
CA SER A 76 -47.50 -10.40 -12.01
C SER A 76 -48.11 -10.16 -13.39
N ARG A 77 -48.08 -8.91 -13.87
CA ARG A 77 -48.39 -8.54 -15.27
C ARG A 77 -47.33 -9.03 -16.27
N THR A 78 -46.55 -10.04 -15.91
CA THR A 78 -45.71 -10.81 -16.81
C THR A 78 -46.49 -12.04 -17.23
N ASN A 79 -46.82 -12.15 -18.51
CA ASN A 79 -47.28 -13.41 -19.08
C ASN A 79 -46.27 -14.53 -18.74
N ASP A 80 -46.75 -15.56 -18.03
CA ASP A 80 -46.37 -16.98 -18.06
C ASP A 80 -44.90 -17.36 -18.36
N THR A 81 -43.98 -16.95 -17.50
CA THR A 81 -42.85 -17.81 -17.10
C THR A 81 -42.60 -17.63 -15.61
N ALA A 82 -42.80 -18.69 -14.81
CA ALA A 82 -42.52 -18.70 -13.37
C ALA A 82 -41.10 -18.18 -13.04
N GLU A 83 -40.20 -18.35 -14.00
CA GLU A 83 -38.80 -17.95 -13.99
C GLU A 83 -38.57 -16.44 -13.88
N GLY A 84 -39.29 -15.62 -14.67
CA GLY A 84 -39.11 -14.16 -14.62
C GLY A 84 -39.59 -13.56 -13.30
N ALA A 85 -40.65 -14.14 -12.73
CA ALA A 85 -41.15 -13.77 -11.41
C ALA A 85 -40.12 -14.10 -10.31
N ASN A 86 -39.48 -15.28 -10.37
CA ASN A 86 -38.46 -15.70 -9.41
C ASN A 86 -37.24 -14.76 -9.44
N ILE A 87 -36.77 -14.39 -10.64
CA ILE A 87 -35.63 -13.46 -10.79
C ILE A 87 -35.96 -12.09 -10.17
N VAL A 88 -37.16 -11.57 -10.44
CA VAL A 88 -37.60 -10.28 -9.85
C VAL A 88 -37.71 -10.37 -8.34
N GLU A 89 -38.21 -11.48 -7.79
CA GLU A 89 -38.29 -11.70 -6.35
C GLU A 89 -36.90 -11.74 -5.70
N GLU A 90 -35.96 -12.46 -6.32
CA GLU A 90 -34.56 -12.51 -5.88
C GLU A 90 -33.92 -11.12 -5.88
N ILE A 91 -34.04 -10.36 -6.97
CA ILE A 91 -33.50 -8.99 -7.05
C ILE A 91 -34.05 -8.12 -5.92
N ASN A 92 -35.35 -8.22 -5.62
CA ASN A 92 -35.96 -7.45 -4.54
C ASN A 92 -35.36 -7.81 -3.17
N LEU A 93 -35.15 -9.10 -2.89
CA LEU A 93 -34.60 -9.56 -1.61
C LEU A 93 -33.13 -9.15 -1.47
N VAL A 94 -32.32 -9.38 -2.51
CA VAL A 94 -30.89 -9.05 -2.52
C VAL A 94 -30.68 -7.54 -2.40
N SER A 95 -31.42 -6.74 -3.18
CA SER A 95 -31.30 -5.26 -3.12
C SER A 95 -31.63 -4.71 -1.73
N GLN A 96 -32.64 -5.26 -1.05
CA GLN A 96 -32.98 -4.85 0.31
C GLN A 96 -31.89 -5.23 1.32
N LEU A 97 -31.34 -6.44 1.21
CA LEU A 97 -30.26 -6.92 2.06
C LEU A 97 -28.99 -6.09 1.87
N TRP A 98 -28.58 -5.89 0.61
CA TRP A 98 -27.42 -5.09 0.24
C TRP A 98 -27.55 -3.66 0.71
N TRP A 99 -28.69 -3.01 0.48
CA TRP A 99 -28.89 -1.62 0.90
C TRP A 99 -28.76 -1.43 2.41
N LYS A 100 -29.28 -2.38 3.21
CA LYS A 100 -29.08 -2.36 4.66
C LYS A 100 -27.60 -2.50 5.01
N LYS A 101 -26.90 -3.45 4.38
CA LYS A 101 -25.48 -3.72 4.64
C LYS A 101 -24.57 -2.57 4.23
N ILE A 102 -24.84 -1.96 3.06
CA ILE A 102 -24.13 -0.77 2.56
C ILE A 102 -24.23 0.37 3.57
N LYS A 103 -25.43 0.66 4.10
CA LYS A 103 -25.60 1.69 5.13
C LYS A 103 -24.81 1.39 6.40
N GLU A 104 -24.81 0.13 6.85
CA GLU A 104 -24.04 -0.31 8.02
C GLU A 104 -22.53 -0.15 7.82
N ILE A 105 -22.03 -0.44 6.61
CA ILE A 105 -20.60 -0.32 6.27
C ILE A 105 -20.22 1.14 6.12
N TYR A 106 -20.99 1.92 5.36
CA TYR A 106 -20.71 3.34 5.10
C TYR A 106 -20.66 4.17 6.38
N ALA A 107 -21.53 3.87 7.36
CA ALA A 107 -21.51 4.53 8.66
C ALA A 107 -20.23 4.24 9.49
N LYS A 108 -19.53 3.14 9.20
CA LYS A 108 -18.30 2.73 9.92
C LYS A 108 -17.02 3.08 9.16
N TYR A 109 -17.08 3.05 7.83
CA TYR A 109 -15.92 3.21 6.95
C TYR A 109 -16.30 4.08 5.74
N PRO A 110 -15.96 5.39 5.75
CA PRO A 110 -16.37 6.32 4.70
C PRO A 110 -15.66 6.12 3.36
N GLU A 111 -14.45 5.56 3.36
CA GLU A 111 -13.60 5.39 2.18
C GLU A 111 -13.47 3.91 1.84
N MET A 112 -14.24 3.46 0.85
CA MET A 112 -14.23 2.07 0.38
C MET A 112 -14.30 2.03 -1.15
N SER A 113 -13.22 1.57 -1.78
CA SER A 113 -13.07 1.50 -3.24
C SER A 113 -14.06 0.55 -3.92
N TYR A 114 -14.42 -0.57 -3.27
CA TYR A 114 -15.39 -1.55 -3.81
C TYR A 114 -16.85 -1.08 -3.73
N LEU A 115 -17.16 0.02 -3.03
CA LEU A 115 -18.55 0.48 -2.91
C LEU A 115 -19.11 0.95 -4.26
N ALA A 116 -18.28 1.57 -5.10
CA ALA A 116 -18.67 1.98 -6.45
C ALA A 116 -19.11 0.75 -7.28
N GLU A 117 -18.30 -0.31 -7.28
CA GLU A 117 -18.61 -1.56 -7.98
C GLU A 117 -19.90 -2.22 -7.48
N VAL A 118 -20.13 -2.24 -6.16
CA VAL A 118 -21.37 -2.76 -5.57
C VAL A 118 -22.59 -1.92 -5.99
N LEU A 119 -22.45 -0.60 -6.10
CA LEU A 119 -23.52 0.28 -6.57
C LEU A 119 -23.81 0.06 -8.06
N ASP A 120 -22.78 -0.15 -8.89
CA ASP A 120 -22.96 -0.50 -10.30
C ASP A 120 -23.68 -1.85 -10.46
N PHE A 121 -23.37 -2.82 -9.60
CA PHE A 121 -24.11 -4.07 -9.56
C PHE A 121 -25.56 -3.85 -9.14
N LEU A 122 -25.83 -2.99 -8.17
CA LEU A 122 -27.18 -2.65 -7.75
C LEU A 122 -27.98 -2.01 -8.90
N ASP A 123 -27.39 -1.05 -9.61
CA ASP A 123 -28.02 -0.39 -10.75
C ASP A 123 -28.31 -1.38 -11.89
N TYR A 124 -27.34 -2.26 -12.19
CA TYR A 124 -27.56 -3.36 -13.12
C TYR A 124 -28.74 -4.24 -12.70
N MET A 125 -28.80 -4.70 -11.44
CA MET A 125 -29.91 -5.51 -10.95
C MET A 125 -31.26 -4.80 -11.10
N LEU A 126 -31.32 -3.50 -10.79
CA LEU A 126 -32.54 -2.71 -10.91
C LEU A 126 -32.96 -2.50 -12.38
N SER A 127 -32.02 -2.30 -13.30
CA SER A 127 -32.30 -2.22 -14.74
C SER A 127 -32.83 -3.54 -15.30
N VAL A 128 -32.27 -4.68 -14.89
CA VAL A 128 -32.76 -6.02 -15.25
C VAL A 128 -34.19 -6.22 -14.72
N ARG A 129 -34.45 -5.84 -13.48
CA ARG A 129 -35.80 -5.90 -12.89
C ARG A 129 -36.79 -5.05 -13.69
N GLN A 130 -36.41 -3.83 -14.07
CA GLN A 130 -37.26 -2.95 -14.89
C GLN A 130 -37.57 -3.60 -16.24
N LYS A 131 -36.56 -4.19 -16.90
CA LYS A 131 -36.68 -4.87 -18.20
C LYS A 131 -37.61 -6.09 -18.13
N ILE A 132 -37.51 -6.91 -17.09
CA ILE A 132 -38.41 -8.06 -16.91
C ILE A 132 -39.86 -7.59 -16.67
N LEU A 133 -40.04 -6.54 -15.86
CA LEU A 133 -41.35 -6.00 -15.53
C LEU A 133 -42.02 -5.22 -16.66
N SER A 134 -41.25 -4.63 -17.59
CA SER A 134 -41.80 -4.02 -18.80
C SER A 134 -42.39 -5.05 -19.78
N GLY A 135 -42.09 -6.34 -19.58
CA GLY A 135 -42.52 -7.42 -20.45
C GLY A 135 -41.74 -7.48 -21.76
N GLY A 136 -41.98 -8.54 -22.55
CA GLY A 136 -41.35 -8.70 -23.87
C GLY A 136 -39.94 -9.27 -23.89
N VAL A 137 -39.47 -9.85 -22.77
CA VAL A 137 -38.17 -10.54 -22.70
C VAL A 137 -38.32 -12.00 -23.16
N PRO A 138 -37.65 -12.45 -24.24
CA PRO A 138 -37.66 -13.84 -24.66
C PRO A 138 -37.03 -14.79 -23.63
N ALA A 139 -37.40 -16.07 -23.64
CA ALA A 139 -36.89 -17.06 -22.68
C ALA A 139 -35.36 -17.23 -22.73
N ASP A 140 -34.77 -17.17 -23.91
CA ASP A 140 -33.30 -17.29 -24.09
C ASP A 140 -32.56 -16.09 -23.47
N GLU A 141 -33.13 -14.89 -23.62
CA GLU A 141 -32.60 -13.68 -22.99
C GLU A 141 -32.78 -13.73 -21.47
N LEU A 142 -33.90 -14.26 -20.97
CA LEU A 142 -34.15 -14.45 -19.54
C LEU A 142 -33.12 -15.40 -18.89
N ASN A 143 -32.77 -16.48 -19.59
CA ASN A 143 -31.73 -17.42 -19.16
C ASN A 143 -30.35 -16.73 -19.09
N SER A 144 -30.00 -15.95 -20.11
CA SER A 144 -28.74 -15.19 -20.13
C SER A 144 -28.68 -14.17 -18.98
N LEU A 145 -29.77 -13.42 -18.76
CA LEU A 145 -29.88 -12.45 -17.68
C LEU A 145 -29.72 -13.11 -16.31
N ARG A 146 -30.32 -14.29 -16.07
CA ARG A 146 -30.16 -15.01 -14.80
C ARG A 146 -28.71 -15.37 -14.52
N ILE A 147 -27.99 -15.91 -15.50
CA ILE A 147 -26.58 -16.31 -15.32
C ILE A 147 -25.74 -15.08 -14.95
N HIS A 148 -25.88 -13.97 -15.68
CA HIS A 148 -25.16 -12.74 -15.39
C HIS A 148 -25.53 -12.13 -14.04
N LEU A 149 -26.82 -12.18 -13.69
CA LEU A 149 -27.32 -11.70 -12.41
C LEU A 149 -26.74 -12.52 -11.25
N ALA A 150 -26.73 -13.86 -11.37
CA ALA A 150 -26.15 -14.75 -10.37
C ALA A 150 -24.68 -14.42 -10.11
N LYS A 151 -23.87 -14.23 -11.17
CA LYS A 151 -22.46 -13.83 -11.05
C LYS A 151 -22.28 -12.53 -10.27
N LYS A 152 -23.04 -11.47 -10.62
CA LYS A 152 -22.96 -10.17 -9.94
C LYS A 152 -23.46 -10.22 -8.50
N ILE A 153 -24.53 -10.97 -8.22
CA ILE A 153 -25.04 -11.17 -6.86
C ILE A 153 -24.00 -11.90 -6.01
N ASP A 154 -23.40 -12.97 -6.53
CA ASP A 154 -22.45 -13.76 -5.74
C ASP A 154 -21.15 -12.97 -5.48
N ARG A 155 -20.65 -12.20 -6.47
CA ARG A 155 -19.52 -11.28 -6.30
C ARG A 155 -19.83 -10.15 -5.31
N GLY A 156 -20.99 -9.50 -5.43
CA GLY A 156 -21.37 -8.45 -4.48
C GLY A 156 -21.63 -8.98 -3.08
N ASN A 157 -22.15 -10.21 -2.92
CA ASN A 157 -22.23 -10.88 -1.63
C ASN A 157 -20.84 -11.09 -1.02
N MET A 158 -19.86 -11.50 -1.82
CA MET A 158 -18.46 -11.61 -1.37
C MET A 158 -17.90 -10.25 -0.92
N LEU A 159 -18.09 -9.20 -1.72
CA LEU A 159 -17.62 -7.84 -1.39
C LEU A 159 -18.27 -7.27 -0.12
N LEU A 160 -19.56 -7.56 0.09
CA LEU A 160 -20.32 -7.13 1.27
C LEU A 160 -20.17 -8.08 2.48
N ASN A 161 -19.34 -9.12 2.36
CA ASN A 161 -19.14 -10.17 3.36
C ASN A 161 -20.47 -10.81 3.83
N LEU A 162 -21.30 -11.18 2.85
CA LEU A 162 -22.58 -11.87 3.01
C LEU A 162 -22.42 -13.35 2.60
N ASN A 163 -23.36 -14.19 3.02
CA ASN A 163 -23.38 -15.59 2.64
C ASN A 163 -23.56 -15.74 1.12
N LEU A 164 -22.77 -16.62 0.52
CA LEU A 164 -22.92 -17.00 -0.89
C LEU A 164 -24.07 -17.98 -1.04
N ASN A 165 -24.87 -17.80 -2.08
CA ASN A 165 -25.92 -18.75 -2.44
C ASN A 165 -25.28 -19.92 -3.20
N ILE A 166 -25.69 -21.14 -2.87
CA ILE A 166 -25.24 -22.34 -3.59
C ILE A 166 -26.07 -22.42 -4.88
N ARG A 167 -25.43 -22.19 -6.02
CA ARG A 167 -26.08 -22.19 -7.34
C ARG A 167 -25.54 -23.27 -8.27
N ASP A 168 -26.37 -23.72 -9.21
CA ASP A 168 -25.92 -24.51 -10.34
C ASP A 168 -25.29 -23.63 -11.44
N ASP A 169 -24.73 -24.27 -12.48
CA ASP A 169 -24.07 -23.56 -13.59
C ASP A 169 -25.06 -22.74 -14.46
N ARG A 170 -26.36 -22.90 -14.23
CA ARG A 170 -27.43 -22.15 -14.91
C ARG A 170 -27.91 -20.97 -14.07
N GLY A 171 -27.37 -20.78 -12.87
CA GLY A 171 -27.69 -19.68 -11.96
C GLY A 171 -28.88 -19.95 -11.01
N PHE A 172 -29.43 -21.17 -10.99
CA PHE A 172 -30.50 -21.54 -10.06
C PHE A 172 -29.93 -21.85 -8.68
N THR A 173 -30.60 -21.36 -7.63
CA THR A 173 -30.27 -21.71 -6.25
C THR A 173 -30.74 -23.12 -5.93
N PHE A 174 -29.87 -23.92 -5.31
CA PHE A 174 -30.28 -25.22 -4.77
C PHE A 174 -31.22 -25.05 -3.58
N ASP A 175 -32.30 -25.83 -3.55
CA ASP A 175 -33.12 -25.95 -2.35
C ASP A 175 -32.36 -26.75 -1.29
N THR A 176 -32.20 -26.19 -0.10
CA THR A 176 -31.41 -26.78 1.00
C THR A 176 -31.95 -28.15 1.43
N ASP A 177 -33.23 -28.41 1.21
CA ASP A 177 -33.88 -29.67 1.59
C ASP A 177 -33.79 -30.74 0.49
N SER A 178 -33.35 -30.35 -0.71
CA SER A 178 -33.26 -31.23 -1.90
C SER A 178 -31.89 -31.89 -2.10
N ILE A 179 -30.85 -31.42 -1.40
CA ILE A 179 -29.46 -31.87 -1.57
C ILE A 179 -28.90 -32.48 -0.29
N SER A 180 -28.07 -33.51 -0.43
CA SER A 180 -27.41 -34.14 0.71
C SER A 180 -26.30 -33.25 1.28
N PHE A 181 -26.04 -33.34 2.59
CA PHE A 181 -25.03 -32.54 3.28
C PHE A 181 -23.65 -32.55 2.58
N LEU A 182 -23.19 -33.72 2.13
CA LEU A 182 -21.93 -33.85 1.40
C LEU A 182 -21.97 -33.12 0.05
N ARG A 183 -23.10 -33.18 -0.67
CA ARG A 183 -23.26 -32.46 -1.93
C ARG A 183 -23.32 -30.96 -1.70
N THR A 184 -24.00 -30.49 -0.67
CA THR A 184 -24.03 -29.08 -0.26
C THR A 184 -22.63 -28.53 -0.04
N PHE A 185 -21.76 -29.28 0.65
CA PHE A 185 -20.38 -28.85 0.88
C PHE A 185 -19.56 -28.76 -0.41
N VAL A 186 -19.69 -29.74 -1.31
CA VAL A 186 -19.01 -29.72 -2.61
C VAL A 186 -19.48 -28.54 -3.46
N GLU A 187 -20.79 -28.31 -3.55
CA GLU A 187 -21.32 -27.20 -4.34
C GLU A 187 -21.00 -25.83 -3.74
N HIS A 188 -20.91 -25.72 -2.42
CA HIS A 188 -20.42 -24.51 -1.77
C HIS A 188 -18.96 -24.23 -2.12
N GLN A 189 -18.08 -25.24 -2.12
CA GLN A 189 -16.70 -25.07 -2.59
C GLN A 189 -16.64 -24.66 -4.07
N ASN A 190 -17.50 -25.25 -4.91
CA ASN A 190 -17.57 -24.90 -6.33
C ASN A 190 -18.04 -23.45 -6.52
N ALA A 191 -19.05 -22.99 -5.77
CA ALA A 191 -19.51 -21.61 -5.80
C ALA A 191 -18.40 -20.62 -5.39
N GLN A 192 -17.66 -20.93 -4.31
CA GLN A 192 -16.50 -20.13 -3.90
C GLN A 192 -15.41 -20.08 -4.99
N LYS A 193 -15.10 -21.23 -5.60
CA LYS A 193 -14.14 -21.28 -6.71
C LYS A 193 -14.61 -20.46 -7.90
N ARG A 194 -15.88 -20.57 -8.32
CA ARG A 194 -16.43 -19.81 -9.44
C ARG A 194 -16.36 -18.30 -9.20
N VAL A 195 -16.70 -17.82 -8.01
CA VAL A 195 -16.58 -16.39 -7.69
C VAL A 195 -15.12 -15.94 -7.69
N ALA A 196 -14.19 -16.77 -7.20
CA ALA A 196 -12.76 -16.49 -7.27
C ALA A 196 -12.22 -16.50 -8.72
N THR A 197 -12.69 -17.42 -9.57
CA THR A 197 -12.30 -17.51 -10.98
C THR A 197 -12.91 -16.39 -11.81
N ASP A 198 -14.18 -16.03 -11.61
CA ASP A 198 -14.82 -14.85 -12.22
C ASP A 198 -14.17 -13.54 -11.74
N SER A 199 -13.55 -13.55 -10.55
CA SER A 199 -12.68 -12.44 -10.14
C SER A 199 -11.45 -12.34 -11.04
N SER A 200 -10.78 -13.46 -11.32
CA SER A 200 -9.65 -13.51 -12.24
C SER A 200 -9.99 -13.44 -13.74
N GLU A 201 -11.22 -13.77 -14.17
CA GLU A 201 -11.62 -13.71 -15.58
C GLU A 201 -12.05 -12.30 -15.99
N ILE A 202 -12.63 -11.51 -15.08
CA ILE A 202 -12.85 -10.08 -15.30
C ILE A 202 -11.49 -9.33 -15.29
N ASP A 203 -10.52 -9.76 -14.48
CA ASP A 203 -9.12 -9.28 -14.53
C ASP A 203 -8.37 -9.71 -15.82
N SER A 204 -8.92 -10.68 -16.58
CA SER A 204 -8.26 -11.25 -17.77
C SER A 204 -8.59 -10.56 -19.10
N GLN A 205 -9.47 -9.56 -19.10
CA GLN A 205 -9.61 -8.61 -20.21
C GLN A 205 -8.75 -7.37 -19.92
N GLU A 206 -7.46 -7.48 -20.26
CA GLU A 206 -6.47 -6.39 -20.29
C GLU A 206 -6.35 -5.55 -19.00
N GLU A 207 -6.16 -6.16 -17.82
CA GLU A 207 -5.60 -5.43 -16.68
C GLU A 207 -4.08 -5.29 -16.82
N THR A 208 -3.65 -4.15 -17.34
CA THR A 208 -2.29 -3.67 -17.09
C THR A 208 -2.17 -3.30 -15.62
N MET A 209 -1.33 -4.01 -14.85
CA MET A 209 -1.14 -3.82 -13.40
C MET A 209 -1.14 -2.34 -12.96
N GLU A 210 -2.09 -1.96 -12.10
CA GLU A 210 -2.29 -0.59 -11.60
C GLU A 210 -1.27 -0.16 -10.52
N ALA A 211 -0.73 -1.10 -9.74
CA ALA A 211 0.36 -0.89 -8.78
C ALA A 211 0.89 -2.23 -8.25
N PHE A 212 2.17 -2.28 -7.86
CA PHE A 212 2.70 -3.46 -7.16
C PHE A 212 3.68 -3.14 -6.06
N CYS A 213 3.88 -4.11 -5.19
CA CYS A 213 4.95 -4.06 -4.20
C CYS A 213 5.97 -5.16 -4.50
N LEU A 214 7.25 -4.81 -4.42
CA LEU A 214 8.35 -5.78 -4.49
C LEU A 214 8.69 -6.21 -3.06
N LEU A 215 8.37 -7.45 -2.74
CA LEU A 215 8.75 -8.08 -1.48
C LEU A 215 10.13 -8.74 -1.65
N LEU A 216 11.12 -8.20 -0.94
CA LEU A 216 12.47 -8.73 -0.83
C LEU A 216 12.61 -9.47 0.50
N ARG A 217 13.14 -10.69 0.47
CA ARG A 217 13.46 -11.50 1.65
C ARG A 217 14.91 -11.91 1.61
N VAL A 218 15.67 -11.57 2.65
CA VAL A 218 17.04 -12.08 2.81
C VAL A 218 16.94 -13.42 3.52
N GLN A 219 17.33 -14.51 2.86
CA GLN A 219 17.16 -15.87 3.37
C GLN A 219 18.42 -16.37 4.09
N CYS A 220 19.58 -16.09 3.51
CA CYS A 220 20.89 -16.56 3.99
C CYS A 220 21.96 -15.52 3.68
N ILE A 221 22.94 -15.40 4.59
CA ILE A 221 24.11 -14.53 4.41
C ILE A 221 25.36 -15.33 4.76
N GLU A 222 26.27 -15.41 3.81
CA GLU A 222 27.58 -16.05 3.97
C GLU A 222 28.66 -14.97 3.89
N LEU A 223 29.09 -14.48 5.05
CA LEU A 223 30.16 -13.47 5.16
C LEU A 223 31.22 -13.97 6.15
N GLN A 224 32.44 -14.20 5.68
CA GLN A 224 33.56 -14.55 6.56
C GLN A 224 34.11 -13.31 7.27
N MET A 225 33.54 -12.99 8.44
CA MET A 225 33.77 -11.73 9.14
C MET A 225 34.02 -11.92 10.64
N LYS A 226 34.97 -11.16 11.17
CA LYS A 226 35.33 -11.19 12.61
C LYS A 226 34.50 -10.22 13.47
N CYS A 227 33.80 -9.28 12.85
CA CYS A 227 33.05 -8.20 13.49
C CYS A 227 31.62 -8.10 12.93
N ASN A 228 30.78 -7.26 13.57
CA ASN A 228 29.42 -7.01 13.12
C ASN A 228 29.46 -6.19 11.82
N CYS A 229 28.57 -6.55 10.90
CA CYS A 229 28.43 -5.86 9.62
C CYS A 229 27.08 -5.18 9.53
N GLU A 230 27.05 -4.00 8.94
CA GLU A 230 25.84 -3.33 8.51
C GLU A 230 25.66 -3.57 7.03
N ILE A 231 24.50 -4.09 6.64
CA ILE A 231 24.14 -4.32 5.25
C ILE A 231 23.01 -3.38 4.91
N SER A 232 23.18 -2.63 3.83
CA SER A 232 22.21 -1.67 3.33
C SER A 232 21.81 -2.03 1.89
N MET A 233 20.53 -1.95 1.60
CA MET A 233 19.94 -2.28 0.29
C MET A 233 18.99 -1.15 -0.13
N VAL A 234 19.14 -0.66 -1.36
CA VAL A 234 18.36 0.47 -1.87
C VAL A 234 18.11 0.33 -3.38
N LEU A 235 16.93 0.71 -3.85
CA LEU A 235 16.63 0.73 -5.28
C LEU A 235 17.21 1.99 -5.94
N TYR A 236 17.89 1.77 -7.05
CA TYR A 236 18.56 2.82 -7.83
C TYR A 236 18.12 2.73 -9.29
N ASP A 237 17.76 3.88 -9.84
CA ASP A 237 17.42 4.04 -11.25
C ASP A 237 18.67 4.47 -12.03
N VAL A 238 19.09 3.60 -12.96
CA VAL A 238 20.32 3.80 -13.74
C VAL A 238 20.17 4.96 -14.73
N GLU A 239 18.97 5.18 -15.24
CA GLU A 239 18.68 6.21 -16.25
C GLU A 239 18.64 7.60 -15.63
N SER A 240 17.87 7.76 -14.54
CA SER A 240 17.79 9.04 -13.82
C SER A 240 18.99 9.30 -12.91
N LYS A 241 19.84 8.29 -12.70
CA LYS A 241 21.02 8.30 -11.84
C LYS A 241 20.73 8.68 -10.39
N ARG A 242 19.59 8.23 -9.86
CA ARG A 242 19.10 8.58 -8.53
C ARG A 242 18.55 7.38 -7.78
N TYR A 243 18.57 7.47 -6.46
CA TYR A 243 17.84 6.54 -5.61
C TYR A 243 16.33 6.80 -5.71
N ILE A 244 15.55 5.73 -5.76
CA ILE A 244 14.09 5.82 -5.88
C ILE A 244 13.35 5.33 -4.64
N SER A 245 14.04 4.69 -3.69
CA SER A 245 13.45 4.16 -2.46
C SER A 245 14.24 4.55 -1.21
N ASP A 246 13.59 4.39 -0.05
CA ASP A 246 14.26 4.35 1.24
C ASP A 246 15.39 3.30 1.26
N THR A 247 16.42 3.56 2.07
CA THR A 247 17.49 2.60 2.35
C THR A 247 17.06 1.62 3.42
N PHE A 248 17.06 0.33 3.09
CA PHE A 248 16.81 -0.75 4.02
C PHE A 248 18.11 -1.24 4.65
N THR A 249 18.24 -1.15 5.97
CA THR A 249 19.48 -1.48 6.67
C THR A 249 19.26 -2.56 7.73
N PHE A 250 20.19 -3.49 7.90
CA PHE A 250 20.16 -4.44 9.01
C PHE A 250 21.57 -4.84 9.45
N ILE A 251 21.69 -5.30 10.70
CA ILE A 251 22.98 -5.67 11.29
C ILE A 251 23.14 -7.19 11.26
N TRP A 252 24.17 -7.66 10.56
CA TRP A 252 24.60 -9.05 10.59
C TRP A 252 25.64 -9.27 11.70
N LYS A 253 25.36 -10.22 12.60
CA LYS A 253 26.21 -10.54 13.76
C LYS A 253 26.88 -11.90 13.59
N ARG A 254 28.13 -11.99 14.04
CA ARG A 254 29.02 -13.16 13.88
C ARG A 254 28.52 -14.47 14.51
N ASN A 255 27.76 -14.43 15.60
CA ASN A 255 27.52 -15.60 16.45
C ASN A 255 26.32 -16.48 16.03
N ASP A 256 25.69 -16.21 14.89
CA ASP A 256 24.49 -16.90 14.43
C ASP A 256 24.82 -18.06 13.46
N SER A 257 25.73 -18.96 13.82
CA SER A 257 26.06 -20.13 12.97
C SER A 257 24.88 -21.09 12.75
N ILE A 258 23.85 -21.03 13.60
CA ILE A 258 22.57 -21.76 13.47
C ILE A 258 21.46 -20.85 12.88
N ALA A 259 21.60 -19.52 12.99
CA ALA A 259 20.63 -18.52 12.52
C ALA A 259 20.98 -17.90 11.15
N SER A 260 22.07 -18.35 10.52
CA SER A 260 22.44 -18.00 9.14
C SER A 260 21.50 -18.60 8.08
N ARG A 261 20.58 -19.49 8.47
CA ARG A 261 19.54 -20.06 7.61
C ARG A 261 18.16 -19.62 8.11
N ASN A 262 17.32 -19.14 7.19
CA ASN A 262 15.98 -18.58 7.46
C ASN A 262 16.01 -17.29 8.28
N LEU A 263 16.82 -16.33 7.84
CA LEU A 263 16.76 -14.96 8.35
C LEU A 263 15.34 -14.40 8.11
N LYS A 264 14.73 -13.85 9.15
CA LYS A 264 13.38 -13.23 9.07
C LYS A 264 13.48 -11.76 8.64
N ILE A 265 14.39 -11.47 7.72
CA ILE A 265 14.71 -10.12 7.28
C ILE A 265 13.95 -9.90 5.98
N CYS A 266 12.92 -9.06 6.05
CA CYS A 266 12.00 -8.82 4.94
C CYS A 266 11.85 -7.31 4.74
N ALA A 267 11.85 -6.89 3.48
CA ALA A 267 11.62 -5.52 3.05
C ALA A 267 10.54 -5.51 1.97
N LEU A 268 9.56 -4.63 2.10
CA LEU A 268 8.51 -4.42 1.13
C LEU A 268 8.70 -3.05 0.50
N PHE A 269 9.23 -3.04 -0.72
CA PHE A 269 9.34 -1.85 -1.53
C PHE A 269 7.97 -1.57 -2.16
N SER A 270 7.36 -0.45 -1.78
CA SER A 270 6.15 0.01 -2.45
C SER A 270 6.57 0.66 -3.78
N VAL A 271 6.29 -0.01 -4.90
CA VAL A 271 6.65 0.48 -6.24
C VAL A 271 5.37 0.79 -7.02
N CYS A 272 4.89 2.02 -6.89
CA CYS A 272 3.75 2.48 -7.67
C CYS A 272 4.18 2.72 -9.13
N CYS A 273 3.71 1.88 -10.04
CA CYS A 273 3.69 2.16 -11.48
C CYS A 273 2.24 2.51 -11.83
N PHE A 274 1.93 3.73 -12.26
CA PHE A 274 0.61 3.99 -12.85
C PHE A 274 0.75 4.35 -14.33
N LEU A 275 0.05 3.61 -15.18
CA LEU A 275 -0.04 3.78 -16.62
C LEU A 275 -1.50 4.12 -16.96
N ILE A 276 -1.86 5.41 -17.00
CA ILE A 276 -3.19 5.82 -17.48
C ILE A 276 -3.08 6.09 -18.97
N TYR A 277 -3.57 5.17 -19.82
CA TYR A 277 -3.84 5.51 -21.23
C TYR A 277 -5.20 5.06 -21.79
N HIS A 278 -6.03 4.28 -21.10
CA HIS A 278 -7.25 3.75 -21.76
C HIS A 278 -8.64 4.10 -21.18
N ILE A 279 -8.73 4.82 -20.06
CA ILE A 279 -10.05 5.28 -19.54
C ILE A 279 -10.49 6.63 -20.16
N CYS A 280 -9.56 7.43 -20.70
CA CYS A 280 -9.88 8.77 -21.22
C CYS A 280 -10.60 8.81 -22.57
N GLN A 281 -10.90 7.67 -23.22
CA GLN A 281 -11.57 7.68 -24.53
C GLN A 281 -13.09 7.48 -24.47
N CYS A 282 -13.67 7.19 -23.30
CA CYS A 282 -15.10 6.86 -23.19
C CYS A 282 -15.96 7.81 -22.34
N ILE A 283 -15.41 8.87 -21.75
CA ILE A 283 -16.22 9.80 -20.93
C ILE A 283 -15.86 11.25 -21.28
N SER A 284 -16.69 11.89 -22.12
CA SER A 284 -16.65 13.33 -22.35
C SER A 284 -17.27 14.08 -21.15
N SER A 285 -16.64 14.02 -19.99
CA SER A 285 -17.04 14.86 -18.86
C SER A 285 -15.84 15.65 -18.34
N ILE A 286 -16.02 16.96 -18.39
CA ILE A 286 -15.14 18.04 -17.92
C ILE A 286 -14.72 17.88 -16.44
N LEU A 287 -15.29 16.91 -15.70
CA LEU A 287 -14.85 16.55 -14.34
C LEU A 287 -13.57 15.70 -14.29
N CYS A 288 -13.22 14.93 -15.34
CA CYS A 288 -11.98 14.13 -15.32
C CYS A 288 -10.72 15.00 -15.50
N GLU A 289 -10.79 16.08 -16.26
CA GLU A 289 -9.63 16.96 -16.52
C GLU A 289 -9.17 17.74 -15.28
N LEU A 290 -10.04 17.92 -14.28
CA LEU A 290 -9.71 18.66 -13.05
C LEU A 290 -9.23 17.77 -11.89
N LEU A 291 -9.38 16.44 -11.97
CA LEU A 291 -8.96 15.51 -10.92
C LEU A 291 -7.70 14.68 -11.26
N LEU A 292 -7.26 14.69 -12.52
CA LEU A 292 -6.14 13.87 -13.01
C LEU A 292 -4.91 14.69 -13.47
N GLN A 293 -4.71 15.88 -12.92
CA GLN A 293 -3.41 16.54 -13.05
C GLN A 293 -2.44 15.93 -12.01
N ASN A 294 -1.46 15.18 -12.54
CA ASN A 294 -0.16 14.82 -11.95
C ASN A 294 0.04 13.38 -11.46
N PHE A 295 0.13 12.37 -12.34
CA PHE A 295 0.88 11.14 -12.02
C PHE A 295 1.57 10.57 -13.28
N LYS A 296 2.89 10.38 -13.23
CA LYS A 296 3.71 9.96 -14.38
C LYS A 296 3.80 8.43 -14.51
N GLN A 297 3.74 7.99 -15.76
CA GLN A 297 4.04 6.67 -16.32
C GLN A 297 5.53 6.30 -16.24
N SER A 298 6.17 6.35 -15.06
CA SER A 298 7.63 6.44 -15.02
C SER A 298 8.40 5.12 -14.98
N ASP A 299 7.88 4.02 -14.44
CA ASP A 299 8.77 2.94 -13.96
C ASP A 299 8.72 1.61 -14.70
N VAL A 300 7.70 1.38 -15.54
CA VAL A 300 7.65 0.19 -16.39
C VAL A 300 8.67 0.35 -17.52
N GLY A 301 9.61 -0.58 -17.60
CA GLY A 301 10.70 -0.55 -18.59
C GLY A 301 11.97 0.20 -18.16
N LYS A 302 12.00 0.81 -16.97
CA LYS A 302 13.23 1.41 -16.43
C LYS A 302 14.26 0.35 -16.05
N HIS A 303 15.53 0.68 -16.26
CA HIS A 303 16.64 -0.11 -15.73
C HIS A 303 16.83 0.15 -14.23
N LEU A 304 16.19 -0.67 -13.40
CA LEU A 304 16.31 -0.62 -11.94
C LEU A 304 17.29 -1.66 -11.41
N VAL A 305 18.14 -1.23 -10.48
CA VAL A 305 19.14 -2.07 -9.83
C VAL A 305 19.01 -1.94 -8.32
N LEU A 306 19.09 -3.07 -7.61
CA LEU A 306 19.24 -3.09 -6.17
C LEU A 306 20.73 -2.94 -5.82
N ILE A 307 21.10 -1.80 -5.27
CA ILE A 307 22.44 -1.56 -4.77
C ILE A 307 22.52 -2.13 -3.35
N THR A 308 23.39 -3.13 -3.18
CA THR A 308 23.71 -3.67 -1.85
C THR A 308 25.08 -3.17 -1.43
N ARG A 309 25.21 -2.64 -0.21
CA ARG A 309 26.49 -2.25 0.38
C ARG A 309 26.65 -2.85 1.76
N VAL A 310 27.88 -3.27 2.06
CA VAL A 310 28.27 -3.85 3.33
C VAL A 310 29.32 -2.95 3.96
N ALA A 311 29.01 -2.44 5.15
CA ALA A 311 29.95 -1.84 6.07
C ALA A 311 30.36 -2.87 7.11
N HIS A 312 31.64 -2.95 7.46
CA HIS A 312 32.00 -3.53 8.75
C HIS A 312 32.15 -2.43 9.79
N ILE A 313 31.55 -2.62 10.96
CA ILE A 313 31.61 -1.66 12.07
C ILE A 313 32.71 -2.11 13.02
N ALA A 314 33.89 -1.52 12.86
CA ALA A 314 35.10 -1.93 13.56
C ALA A 314 36.02 -0.73 13.86
N PRO A 315 36.95 -0.88 14.82
CA PRO A 315 38.02 0.09 14.96
C PRO A 315 38.92 0.10 13.73
N LEU A 316 39.52 1.26 13.46
CA LEU A 316 40.50 1.39 12.38
C LEU A 316 41.82 0.73 12.82
N GLU A 317 42.35 -0.18 12.01
CA GLU A 317 43.62 -0.84 12.30
C GLU A 317 44.82 0.02 11.88
N HIS A 318 45.93 -0.08 12.60
CA HIS A 318 47.20 0.51 12.15
C HIS A 318 47.69 -0.17 10.87
N THR A 319 48.26 0.60 9.93
CA THR A 319 48.90 0.03 8.73
C THR A 319 50.16 -0.77 9.05
N SER A 320 50.84 -0.46 10.15
CA SER A 320 52.03 -1.17 10.61
C SER A 320 51.68 -2.48 11.35
N SER A 321 52.21 -3.60 10.85
CA SER A 321 51.98 -4.94 11.39
C SER A 321 52.46 -5.13 12.85
N THR A 322 53.48 -4.38 13.28
CA THR A 322 53.97 -4.39 14.66
C THR A 322 53.04 -3.66 15.62
N LEU A 323 52.39 -2.58 15.17
CA LEU A 323 51.43 -1.82 15.97
C LEU A 323 50.08 -2.54 16.05
N LYS A 324 49.68 -3.29 15.02
CA LYS A 324 48.44 -4.11 15.02
C LYS A 324 48.37 -5.11 16.19
N ARG A 325 49.50 -5.71 16.59
CA ARG A 325 49.53 -6.76 17.63
C ARG A 325 49.27 -6.23 19.05
N ASN A 326 49.55 -4.95 19.29
CA ASN A 326 49.43 -4.31 20.61
C ASN A 326 48.23 -3.37 20.69
N GLN A 327 47.32 -3.40 19.72
CA GLN A 327 46.22 -2.46 19.61
C GLN A 327 45.03 -2.90 20.48
N GLU A 328 44.67 -2.08 21.47
CA GLU A 328 43.36 -2.20 22.13
C GLU A 328 42.28 -1.68 21.17
N PRO A 329 41.14 -2.39 21.02
CA PRO A 329 40.11 -2.03 20.04
C PRO A 329 39.43 -0.69 20.32
N GLY A 330 39.62 -0.10 21.51
CA GLY A 330 38.96 1.14 21.92
C GLY A 330 37.45 0.96 22.16
N PRO A 331 36.76 2.00 22.61
CA PRO A 331 35.33 1.94 22.89
C PRO A 331 34.51 1.92 21.59
N ALA A 332 33.39 1.17 21.60
CA ALA A 332 32.59 0.90 20.41
C ALA A 332 31.96 2.15 19.75
N ASN A 333 31.77 3.23 20.52
CA ASN A 333 31.27 4.52 20.00
C ASN A 333 32.24 5.22 19.04
N LEU A 334 33.51 4.79 19.01
CA LEU A 334 34.54 5.27 18.08
C LEU A 334 34.69 4.36 16.85
N TYR A 335 33.88 3.31 16.72
CA TYR A 335 33.94 2.49 15.51
C TYR A 335 33.31 3.26 14.36
N CYS A 336 33.96 3.21 13.20
CA CYS A 336 33.46 3.84 11.98
C CYS A 336 32.93 2.79 11.01
N ARG A 337 32.01 3.21 10.13
CA ARG A 337 31.42 2.39 9.07
C ARG A 337 32.43 2.29 7.93
N GLN A 338 33.21 1.22 7.89
CA GLN A 338 34.24 1.05 6.86
C GLN A 338 33.65 0.26 5.68
N VAL A 339 33.91 0.72 4.46
CA VAL A 339 33.43 0.03 3.25
C VAL A 339 34.08 -1.33 3.17
N PHE A 340 33.26 -2.38 3.03
CA PHE A 340 33.75 -3.75 2.91
C PHE A 340 33.43 -4.38 1.57
N ALA A 341 32.16 -4.34 1.15
CA ALA A 341 31.75 -4.97 -0.08
C ALA A 341 30.49 -4.32 -0.67
N TYR A 342 30.23 -4.54 -1.95
CA TYR A 342 29.05 -4.05 -2.64
C TYR A 342 28.61 -4.99 -3.77
N ASP A 343 27.37 -4.85 -4.22
CA ASP A 343 26.86 -5.47 -5.44
C ASP A 343 25.80 -4.60 -6.13
N PHE A 344 25.62 -4.83 -7.42
CA PHE A 344 24.59 -4.26 -8.27
C PHE A 344 23.70 -5.38 -8.80
N PHE A 345 22.58 -5.64 -8.13
CA PHE A 345 21.67 -6.70 -8.53
C PHE A 345 20.61 -6.17 -9.51
N ASP A 346 20.71 -6.57 -10.78
CA ASP A 346 19.79 -6.15 -11.84
C ASP A 346 18.37 -6.67 -11.59
N LEU A 347 17.42 -5.75 -11.44
CA LEU A 347 16.01 -6.05 -11.27
C LEU A 347 15.18 -5.68 -12.51
N SER A 348 15.80 -5.20 -13.59
CA SER A 348 15.10 -4.71 -14.79
C SER A 348 14.09 -5.72 -15.31
N TYR A 349 14.42 -7.01 -15.32
CA TYR A 349 13.51 -8.08 -15.76
C TYR A 349 12.20 -8.16 -14.96
N ILE A 350 12.20 -7.75 -13.70
CA ILE A 350 11.02 -7.69 -12.83
C ILE A 350 10.12 -6.51 -13.27
N PHE A 351 10.72 -5.38 -13.61
CA PHE A 351 10.04 -4.14 -13.95
C PHE A 351 9.69 -4.01 -15.45
N SER A 352 10.35 -4.76 -16.33
CA SER A 352 10.02 -4.82 -17.77
C SER A 352 8.76 -5.61 -18.06
N ASN A 353 8.47 -6.65 -17.27
CA ASN A 353 7.22 -7.42 -17.35
C ASN A 353 6.86 -7.91 -15.94
N PRO A 354 6.29 -7.03 -15.09
CA PRO A 354 5.87 -7.43 -13.77
C PRO A 354 4.74 -8.46 -13.93
N GLN A 355 5.02 -9.69 -13.51
CA GLN A 355 4.04 -10.76 -13.51
C GLN A 355 3.82 -11.17 -12.06
N PRO A 356 2.58 -11.13 -11.53
CA PRO A 356 2.30 -11.55 -10.17
C PRO A 356 2.78 -12.99 -10.00
N SER A 357 3.62 -13.21 -8.99
CA SER A 357 4.17 -14.54 -8.73
C SER A 357 3.73 -15.02 -7.37
N TYR A 358 3.05 -16.16 -7.35
CA TYR A 358 2.70 -16.87 -6.12
C TYR A 358 3.95 -17.42 -5.43
N GLU A 359 5.02 -17.71 -6.19
CA GLU A 359 6.28 -18.25 -5.70
C GLU A 359 7.38 -17.18 -5.63
N ALA A 360 8.19 -17.26 -4.58
CA ALA A 360 9.40 -16.46 -4.45
C ALA A 360 10.46 -16.92 -5.45
N LYS A 361 11.12 -15.99 -6.14
CA LYS A 361 12.29 -16.29 -6.97
C LYS A 361 13.57 -16.07 -6.16
N ASP A 362 14.28 -17.16 -5.91
CA ASP A 362 15.54 -17.16 -5.17
C ASP A 362 16.73 -16.82 -6.08
N LYS A 363 17.60 -15.93 -5.59
CA LYS A 363 18.76 -15.40 -6.30
C LYS A 363 19.92 -15.18 -5.34
N VAL A 364 21.13 -15.51 -5.78
CA VAL A 364 22.35 -15.29 -5.02
C VAL A 364 23.01 -14.00 -5.51
N ILE A 365 23.22 -13.08 -4.57
CA ILE A 365 24.01 -11.86 -4.74
C ILE A 365 25.46 -12.18 -4.36
N PHE A 366 26.40 -11.97 -5.29
CA PHE A 366 27.83 -12.16 -5.08
C PHE A 366 28.48 -10.80 -4.82
N LEU A 367 28.94 -10.58 -3.60
CA LEU A 367 29.44 -9.27 -3.20
C LEU A 367 30.89 -9.07 -3.66
N ASN A 368 31.16 -7.95 -4.32
CA ASN A 368 32.52 -7.50 -4.64
C ASN A 368 33.14 -6.80 -3.43
N LYS A 369 34.34 -7.24 -3.01
CA LYS A 369 35.10 -6.69 -1.86
C LYS A 369 36.04 -5.54 -2.23
N ASP A 370 36.11 -5.16 -3.51
CA ASP A 370 36.94 -4.03 -3.94
C ASP A 370 36.40 -2.70 -3.37
N GLN A 371 37.26 -1.69 -3.23
CA GLN A 371 36.84 -0.33 -2.83
C GLN A 371 36.44 0.55 -4.03
N ASN A 372 36.44 0.00 -5.25
CA ASN A 372 36.20 0.70 -6.52
C ASN A 372 34.70 0.85 -6.88
N PHE A 373 33.86 1.14 -5.88
CA PHE A 373 32.42 1.32 -6.08
C PHE A 373 32.10 2.39 -7.14
N ASP A 374 32.79 3.55 -7.07
CA ASP A 374 32.62 4.67 -8.03
C ASP A 374 32.85 4.22 -9.49
N GLN A 375 33.95 3.53 -9.76
CA GLN A 375 34.27 3.05 -11.11
C GLN A 375 33.22 2.05 -11.62
N SER A 376 32.76 1.16 -10.74
CA SER A 376 31.74 0.16 -11.07
C SER A 376 30.38 0.80 -11.35
N LEU A 377 30.01 1.83 -10.56
CA LEU A 377 28.80 2.60 -10.79
C LEU A 377 28.86 3.39 -12.10
N LYS A 378 29.99 4.07 -12.38
CA LYS A 378 30.20 4.79 -13.64
C LYS A 378 30.10 3.86 -14.84
N TYR A 379 30.65 2.65 -14.74
CA TYR A 379 30.49 1.61 -15.75
C TYR A 379 29.02 1.24 -15.93
N LEU A 380 28.27 0.97 -14.85
CA LEU A 380 26.84 0.66 -14.90
C LEU A 380 26.04 1.77 -15.58
N GLN A 381 26.29 3.03 -15.21
CA GLN A 381 25.61 4.21 -15.77
C GLN A 381 25.94 4.43 -17.26
N THR A 382 27.15 4.09 -17.70
CA THR A 382 27.60 4.35 -19.09
C THR A 382 27.25 3.20 -20.03
N MET A 383 27.43 1.97 -19.57
CA MET A 383 27.26 0.76 -20.38
C MET A 383 25.87 0.13 -20.23
N GLY A 384 25.09 0.55 -19.22
CA GLY A 384 23.78 -0.03 -18.91
C GLY A 384 23.87 -1.52 -18.60
N LYS A 385 25.00 -1.99 -18.05
CA LYS A 385 25.25 -3.40 -17.71
C LYS A 385 25.91 -3.50 -16.35
N VAL A 386 25.46 -4.46 -15.55
CA VAL A 386 26.10 -4.80 -14.27
C VAL A 386 27.56 -5.22 -14.53
N PRO A 387 28.53 -4.58 -13.85
CA PRO A 387 29.94 -4.98 -13.93
C PRO A 387 30.11 -6.43 -13.47
N LYS A 388 30.87 -7.23 -14.22
CA LYS A 388 31.28 -8.57 -13.75
C LYS A 388 32.36 -8.38 -12.69
N GLY A 389 32.00 -8.59 -11.42
CA GLY A 389 32.95 -8.54 -10.32
C GLY A 389 34.04 -9.62 -10.44
N ASN A 390 35.16 -9.44 -9.75
CA ASN A 390 36.16 -10.48 -9.55
C ASN A 390 35.57 -11.58 -8.65
N THR A 391 34.83 -12.54 -9.22
CA THR A 391 34.21 -13.68 -8.52
C THR A 391 35.23 -14.73 -8.03
N LEU A 392 36.51 -14.35 -7.85
CA LEU A 392 37.57 -15.23 -7.37
C LEU A 392 37.51 -15.46 -5.86
N SER A 393 36.79 -14.64 -5.09
CA SER A 393 36.56 -14.84 -3.65
C SER A 393 35.15 -15.37 -3.43
N ASP A 394 35.03 -16.66 -3.16
CA ASP A 394 33.77 -17.38 -2.93
C ASP A 394 33.16 -17.10 -1.52
N ASP A 395 33.68 -16.08 -0.81
CA ASP A 395 33.54 -15.92 0.64
C ASP A 395 32.54 -14.84 1.09
N ALA A 396 31.80 -14.20 0.16
CA ALA A 396 30.81 -13.17 0.47
C ALA A 396 29.57 -13.25 -0.43
N LYS A 397 28.50 -13.86 0.08
CA LYS A 397 27.25 -14.12 -0.66
C LYS A 397 26.03 -13.78 0.17
N ILE A 398 24.97 -13.32 -0.48
CA ILE A 398 23.65 -13.11 0.13
C ILE A 398 22.60 -13.80 -0.74
N LEU A 399 21.83 -14.72 -0.16
CA LEU A 399 20.68 -15.33 -0.81
C LEU A 399 19.44 -14.49 -0.55
N VAL A 400 18.82 -13.99 -1.62
CA VAL A 400 17.60 -13.20 -1.56
C VAL A 400 16.47 -13.88 -2.32
N SER A 401 15.25 -13.72 -1.83
CA SER A 401 14.00 -14.05 -2.48
C SER A 401 13.32 -12.76 -2.90
N THR A 402 12.85 -12.70 -4.14
CA THR A 402 12.01 -11.59 -4.64
C THR A 402 10.63 -12.11 -4.99
N GLN A 403 9.58 -11.34 -4.67
CA GLN A 403 8.20 -11.64 -5.01
C GLN A 403 7.46 -10.35 -5.37
N ILE A 404 6.75 -10.37 -6.51
CA ILE A 404 5.87 -9.27 -6.93
C ILE A 404 4.49 -9.51 -6.32
N LEU A 405 3.96 -8.51 -5.63
CA LEU A 405 2.63 -8.50 -5.06
C LEU A 405 1.77 -7.44 -5.77
N GLU A 406 0.74 -7.88 -6.46
CA GLU A 406 -0.20 -7.05 -7.21
C GLU A 406 -1.22 -6.41 -6.27
N SER A 407 -0.92 -5.18 -5.84
CA SER A 407 -1.81 -4.23 -5.15
C SER A 407 -0.97 -3.08 -4.56
N THR A 408 -1.65 -2.01 -4.17
CA THR A 408 -1.09 -0.98 -3.29
C THR A 408 -0.80 -1.54 -1.88
N LEU A 409 0.01 -0.83 -1.09
CA LEU A 409 0.31 -1.22 0.29
C LEU A 409 -0.97 -1.32 1.16
N LEU A 410 -1.91 -0.40 0.97
CA LEU A 410 -3.19 -0.36 1.71
C LEU A 410 -4.02 -1.60 1.41
N ASP A 411 -4.16 -1.95 0.13
CA ASP A 411 -4.88 -3.14 -0.28
C ASP A 411 -4.19 -4.43 0.17
N LEU A 412 -2.84 -4.48 0.17
CA LEU A 412 -2.12 -5.64 0.68
C LEU A 412 -2.37 -5.86 2.17
N ARG A 413 -2.51 -4.80 2.96
CA ARG A 413 -2.87 -4.91 4.38
C ARG A 413 -4.26 -5.53 4.57
N LEU A 414 -5.20 -5.24 3.67
CA LEU A 414 -6.56 -5.78 3.70
C LEU A 414 -6.65 -7.21 3.14
N LYS A 415 -6.08 -7.45 1.96
CA LYS A 415 -6.15 -8.72 1.22
C LYS A 415 -5.21 -9.79 1.78
N LYS A 416 -4.05 -9.40 2.33
CA LYS A 416 -2.99 -10.31 2.82
C LYS A 416 -2.49 -9.90 4.22
N PRO A 417 -3.36 -9.82 5.24
CA PRO A 417 -2.99 -9.35 6.59
C PRO A 417 -1.92 -10.24 7.25
N TYR A 418 -1.84 -11.52 6.88
CA TYR A 418 -0.84 -12.47 7.37
C TYR A 418 0.61 -12.01 7.09
N LEU A 419 0.86 -11.22 6.04
CA LEU A 419 2.17 -10.64 5.74
C LEU A 419 2.63 -9.64 6.81
N PHE A 420 1.69 -9.02 7.52
CA PHE A 420 1.95 -7.95 8.48
C PHE A 420 1.79 -8.38 9.94
N THR A 421 1.33 -9.61 10.19
CA THR A 421 1.05 -10.07 11.55
C THR A 421 2.27 -10.68 12.24
N ARG A 422 3.07 -11.48 11.53
CA ARG A 422 4.18 -12.26 12.13
C ARG A 422 5.51 -11.96 11.42
N ASN A 423 6.32 -11.09 12.03
CA ASN A 423 7.54 -10.49 11.45
C ASN A 423 7.18 -9.66 10.20
N PRO A 424 6.49 -8.52 10.37
CA PRO A 424 6.12 -7.67 9.25
C PRO A 424 7.37 -7.23 8.48
N PRO A 425 7.31 -7.15 7.14
CA PRO A 425 8.40 -6.57 6.37
C PRO A 425 8.57 -5.10 6.71
N ALA A 426 9.81 -4.60 6.68
CA ALA A 426 10.08 -3.18 6.71
C ALA A 426 9.46 -2.53 5.47
N ILE A 427 8.63 -1.52 5.68
CA ILE A 427 7.93 -0.83 4.60
C ILE A 427 8.85 0.29 4.10
N LEU A 428 9.15 0.27 2.79
CA LEU A 428 10.03 1.23 2.16
C LEU A 428 9.23 2.09 1.20
N SER A 429 9.29 3.40 1.43
CA SER A 429 8.63 4.41 0.62
C SER A 429 9.52 4.81 -0.54
N ARG A 430 8.90 5.41 -1.56
CA ARG A 430 9.62 6.02 -2.67
C ARG A 430 10.10 7.42 -2.34
N CYS A 431 11.28 7.77 -2.84
CA CYS A 431 11.87 9.11 -2.67
C CYS A 431 11.15 10.20 -3.48
N ASP A 432 10.59 9.83 -4.64
CA ASP A 432 10.02 10.73 -5.64
C ASP A 432 8.48 10.79 -5.63
N TYR A 433 7.84 9.93 -4.85
CA TYR A 433 6.39 9.89 -4.72
C TYR A 433 5.95 10.82 -3.60
N ALA A 434 4.89 11.60 -3.78
CA ALA A 434 4.17 12.28 -2.72
C ALA A 434 2.72 11.80 -2.82
N ASP A 435 2.32 10.92 -1.92
CA ASP A 435 0.93 10.44 -1.87
C ASP A 435 0.03 11.59 -1.40
N PRO A 436 -0.87 12.15 -2.23
CA PRO A 436 -1.80 13.16 -1.77
C PRO A 436 -2.97 12.53 -0.98
N ALA A 437 -3.16 11.20 -1.08
CA ALA A 437 -4.38 10.52 -0.65
C ALA A 437 -4.30 9.92 0.77
N SER A 438 -3.13 9.87 1.42
CA SER A 438 -2.98 9.18 2.72
C SER A 438 -3.32 10.02 3.95
N GLY A 439 -3.61 11.33 3.81
CA GLY A 439 -3.76 12.24 4.95
C GLY A 439 -2.50 12.37 5.81
N ASP A 440 -1.38 11.81 5.37
CA ASP A 440 -0.11 11.76 6.09
C ASP A 440 0.75 12.97 5.69
N ILE A 441 1.10 13.83 6.66
CA ILE A 441 1.88 15.04 6.42
C ILE A 441 3.34 14.62 6.19
N ARG A 442 3.69 14.41 4.92
CA ARG A 442 5.05 14.09 4.45
C ARG A 442 6.00 15.28 4.63
N ASN A 443 6.58 15.42 5.82
CA ASN A 443 7.68 16.36 6.10
C ASN A 443 9.04 15.67 6.02
N GLU A 444 9.33 15.03 4.89
CA GLU A 444 10.55 14.25 4.68
C GLU A 444 11.40 14.86 3.56
N LEU A 445 12.71 14.93 3.77
CA LEU A 445 13.70 15.40 2.81
C LEU A 445 14.70 14.29 2.53
N TYR A 446 14.89 13.96 1.26
CA TYR A 446 15.90 13.01 0.81
C TYR A 446 17.16 13.76 0.36
N VAL A 447 18.30 13.40 0.96
CA VAL A 447 19.61 13.98 0.66
C VAL A 447 20.56 12.86 0.27
N THR A 448 21.21 12.98 -0.88
CA THR A 448 22.30 12.07 -1.27
C THR A 448 23.64 12.73 -1.00
N LEU A 449 24.43 12.17 -0.08
CA LEU A 449 25.81 12.60 0.14
C LEU A 449 26.69 12.01 -0.97
N MET A 450 27.08 12.83 -1.95
CA MET A 450 27.77 12.38 -3.17
C MET A 450 29.26 12.03 -2.94
N HIS A 451 30.14 13.02 -2.98
CA HIS A 451 31.57 12.84 -2.80
C HIS A 451 32.19 14.09 -2.18
N GLY A 452 33.44 13.99 -1.75
CA GLY A 452 34.23 15.13 -1.28
C GLY A 452 35.65 15.06 -1.83
N GLU A 453 36.29 16.22 -1.96
CA GLU A 453 37.70 16.31 -2.35
C GLU A 453 38.44 17.10 -1.27
N PHE A 454 39.39 16.45 -0.61
CA PHE A 454 40.15 17.03 0.49
C PHE A 454 41.64 16.98 0.20
N SER A 455 42.35 18.06 0.51
CA SER A 455 43.82 18.11 0.44
C SER A 455 44.41 17.93 1.83
N GLY A 456 45.19 16.88 2.07
CA GLY A 456 45.78 16.58 3.39
C GLY A 456 47.05 15.74 3.34
N LYS A 457 47.76 15.62 4.48
CA LYS A 457 48.91 14.71 4.62
C LYS A 457 48.41 13.26 4.61
N SER A 458 49.27 12.30 4.23
CA SER A 458 48.90 10.87 4.04
C SER A 458 48.19 10.21 5.23
N SER A 459 48.41 10.68 6.45
CA SER A 459 47.75 10.16 7.67
C SER A 459 46.31 10.67 7.90
N ASP A 460 45.83 11.58 7.07
CA ASP A 460 44.54 12.26 7.21
C ASP A 460 43.52 11.84 6.14
N ARG A 461 43.78 10.72 5.45
CA ARG A 461 42.99 10.24 4.29
C ARG A 461 41.89 9.24 4.64
N ASN A 462 41.37 9.25 5.87
CA ASN A 462 40.23 8.41 6.23
C ASN A 462 39.11 9.36 6.66
N ILE A 463 38.36 9.86 5.67
CA ILE A 463 37.41 10.94 5.89
C ILE A 463 36.06 10.37 6.29
N GLU A 464 35.54 10.81 7.44
CA GLU A 464 34.16 10.59 7.87
C GLU A 464 33.42 11.94 7.83
N ALA A 465 32.33 11.99 7.07
CA ALA A 465 31.40 13.12 7.09
C ALA A 465 30.32 12.87 8.16
N ARG A 466 30.12 13.85 9.03
CA ARG A 466 29.05 13.83 10.06
C ARG A 466 28.06 14.94 9.80
N LEU A 467 26.81 14.57 9.54
CA LEU A 467 25.73 15.49 9.21
C LEU A 467 24.88 15.74 10.45
N HIS A 468 24.47 16.99 10.61
CA HIS A 468 23.56 17.46 11.66
C HIS A 468 22.56 18.42 11.05
N LEU A 469 21.28 18.28 11.40
CA LEU A 469 20.29 19.32 11.12
C LEU A 469 20.37 20.38 12.22
N VAL A 470 20.53 21.64 11.84
CA VAL A 470 20.81 22.75 12.74
C VAL A 470 19.84 23.89 12.48
N GLU A 471 19.27 24.47 13.53
CA GLU A 471 18.42 25.65 13.43
C GLU A 471 19.26 26.93 13.26
N GLY A 472 18.63 28.05 12.85
CA GLY A 472 19.30 29.34 12.68
C GLY A 472 19.98 29.89 13.95
N ASN A 473 19.60 29.41 15.14
CA ASN A 473 20.23 29.72 16.43
C ASN A 473 21.49 28.87 16.73
N GLY A 474 21.82 27.87 15.90
CA GLY A 474 22.94 26.95 16.06
C GLY A 474 22.63 25.66 16.84
N HIS A 475 21.39 25.46 17.32
CA HIS A 475 20.98 24.24 18.01
C HIS A 475 20.79 23.07 17.06
N ILE A 476 21.19 21.87 17.50
CA ILE A 476 21.05 20.63 16.74
C ILE A 476 19.65 20.06 16.96
N VAL A 477 18.91 19.86 15.87
CA VAL A 477 17.61 19.18 15.87
C VAL A 477 17.86 17.69 16.15
N GLN A 478 17.25 17.18 17.21
CA GLN A 478 17.38 15.79 17.62
C GLN A 478 16.48 14.87 16.78
N ASP A 479 16.87 13.60 16.66
CA ASP A 479 16.03 12.54 16.08
C ASP A 479 15.49 12.84 14.67
N CYS A 480 16.26 13.55 13.86
CA CYS A 480 15.87 13.99 12.52
C CYS A 480 16.28 13.02 11.40
N PHE A 481 17.33 12.24 11.58
CA PHE A 481 17.77 11.27 10.58
C PHE A 481 17.03 9.95 10.76
N GLU A 482 16.33 9.50 9.73
CA GLU A 482 15.52 8.27 9.77
C GLU A 482 16.24 7.13 9.08
N ASN A 483 16.45 6.04 9.82
CA ASN A 483 17.02 4.79 9.32
C ASN A 483 15.99 3.66 9.45
N ILE A 484 15.71 2.97 8.35
CA ILE A 484 14.73 1.88 8.33
C ILE A 484 15.44 0.55 8.54
N TYR A 485 15.20 -0.07 9.70
CA TYR A 485 15.71 -1.40 10.02
C TYR A 485 14.66 -2.50 9.84
N ASP A 486 15.12 -3.74 9.74
CA ASP A 486 14.30 -4.97 9.67
C ASP A 486 13.25 -5.11 10.78
N SER A 487 13.54 -4.56 11.96
CA SER A 487 12.70 -4.66 13.16
C SER A 487 11.93 -3.39 13.49
N ALA A 488 12.46 -2.22 13.12
CA ALA A 488 11.89 -0.92 13.48
C ALA A 488 12.52 0.23 12.68
N VAL A 489 11.81 1.34 12.59
CA VAL A 489 12.39 2.62 12.20
C VAL A 489 13.16 3.19 13.40
N ARG A 490 14.38 3.68 13.17
CA ARG A 490 15.21 4.34 14.19
C ARG A 490 15.50 5.77 13.77
N LEU A 491 15.39 6.67 14.72
CA LEU A 491 15.77 8.07 14.56
C LEU A 491 17.14 8.31 15.19
N ALA A 492 17.90 9.22 14.59
CA ALA A 492 19.20 9.67 15.08
C ALA A 492 19.35 11.18 14.93
N SER A 493 20.13 11.79 15.81
CA SER A 493 20.42 13.23 15.77
C SER A 493 21.62 13.59 14.89
N ASP A 494 22.45 12.59 14.54
CA ASP A 494 23.56 12.72 13.61
C ASP A 494 23.57 11.55 12.62
N TYR A 495 24.06 11.82 11.41
CA TYR A 495 24.36 10.80 10.42
C TYR A 495 25.86 10.72 10.17
N ARG A 496 26.43 9.51 10.12
CA ARG A 496 27.86 9.27 9.89
C ARG A 496 28.08 8.46 8.62
N SER A 497 28.87 9.02 7.71
CA SER A 497 29.15 8.40 6.41
C SER A 497 30.04 7.16 6.51
N PHE A 498 30.15 6.44 5.39
CA PHE A 498 31.22 5.49 5.16
C PHE A 498 32.60 6.15 5.25
N VAL A 499 33.59 5.33 5.60
CA VAL A 499 35.00 5.68 5.61
C VAL A 499 35.71 4.77 4.60
N TYR A 500 36.23 5.40 3.55
CA TYR A 500 37.18 4.78 2.62
C TYR A 500 38.57 4.90 3.20
N ILE A 501 39.33 3.79 3.18
CA ILE A 501 40.64 3.73 3.83
C ILE A 501 41.67 4.29 2.86
N HIS A 502 42.49 5.25 3.32
CA HIS A 502 43.53 5.91 2.54
C HIS A 502 43.03 6.73 1.34
N GLU A 503 41.76 7.13 1.35
CA GLU A 503 41.11 7.91 0.30
C GLU A 503 40.83 9.35 0.76
N ASP A 504 41.43 10.31 0.06
CA ASP A 504 41.20 11.75 0.29
C ASP A 504 40.16 12.35 -0.67
N LYS A 505 39.67 11.56 -1.64
CA LYS A 505 38.53 11.88 -2.50
C LYS A 505 37.39 10.86 -2.34
N PRO A 506 36.81 10.72 -1.13
CA PRO A 506 35.79 9.71 -0.87
C PRO A 506 34.55 9.93 -1.74
N PHE A 507 34.10 8.87 -2.40
CA PHE A 507 32.84 8.82 -3.12
C PHE A 507 31.83 8.03 -2.28
N TRP A 508 31.08 8.74 -1.43
CA TRP A 508 30.13 8.12 -0.49
C TRP A 508 28.88 7.61 -1.19
N LEU A 509 28.25 8.45 -2.02
CA LEU A 509 26.94 8.22 -2.62
C LEU A 509 25.97 7.52 -1.64
N GLU A 510 25.68 8.16 -0.51
CA GLU A 510 24.78 7.62 0.52
C GLU A 510 23.42 8.32 0.50
N ASN A 511 22.34 7.54 0.48
CA ASN A 511 20.96 8.03 0.49
C ASN A 511 20.49 8.23 1.94
N ILE A 512 20.16 9.47 2.30
CA ILE A 512 19.86 9.90 3.67
C ILE A 512 18.45 10.49 3.72
N LYS A 513 17.61 9.95 4.61
CA LYS A 513 16.26 10.45 4.86
C LYS A 513 16.26 11.33 6.11
N ILE A 514 15.76 12.56 5.98
CA ILE A 514 15.69 13.56 7.04
C ILE A 514 14.23 13.92 7.28
N ARG A 515 13.73 13.76 8.50
CA ARG A 515 12.45 14.31 8.94
C ARG A 515 12.61 15.76 9.33
N LEU A 516 11.86 16.62 8.67
CA LEU A 516 11.81 18.05 8.98
C LEU A 516 10.83 18.28 10.15
N PRO A 517 11.18 19.12 11.13
CA PRO A 517 10.27 19.47 12.21
C PRO A 517 9.04 20.23 11.68
N GLU A 518 7.88 19.96 12.27
CA GLU A 518 6.59 20.55 11.84
C GLU A 518 6.52 22.08 12.06
N ASN A 519 7.27 22.60 13.02
CA ASN A 519 7.25 24.03 13.36
C ASN A 519 8.29 24.81 12.53
N ILE A 520 7.86 25.28 11.36
CA ILE A 520 8.67 25.92 10.29
C ILE A 520 9.04 27.40 10.61
N SER A 521 9.02 27.82 11.87
CA SER A 521 9.33 29.22 12.21
C SER A 521 10.82 29.57 12.07
N ASN A 522 11.70 28.57 12.15
CA ASN A 522 13.14 28.76 12.22
C ASN A 522 13.82 28.39 10.90
N ASP A 523 14.85 29.15 10.53
CA ASP A 523 15.74 28.76 9.43
C ASP A 523 16.42 27.41 9.75
N LEU A 524 16.55 26.54 8.76
CA LEU A 524 17.16 25.21 8.91
C LEU A 524 18.38 25.08 8.01
N HIS A 525 19.44 24.51 8.57
CA HIS A 525 20.72 24.28 7.94
C HIS A 525 21.10 22.81 8.04
N LEU A 526 21.56 22.22 6.95
CA LEU A 526 22.28 20.95 7.01
C LEU A 526 23.76 21.26 7.17
N ARG A 527 24.31 20.91 8.33
CA ARG A 527 25.72 21.10 8.66
C ARG A 527 26.47 19.79 8.51
N ILE A 528 27.56 19.81 7.74
CA ILE A 528 28.44 18.68 7.50
C ILE A 528 29.79 19.00 8.13
N THR A 529 30.25 18.15 9.05
CA THR A 529 31.59 18.25 9.63
C THR A 529 32.44 17.09 9.16
N PHE A 530 33.69 17.36 8.78
CA PHE A 530 34.60 16.35 8.26
C PHE A 530 35.66 16.00 9.30
N HIS A 531 35.76 14.70 9.59
CA HIS A 531 36.64 14.14 10.61
C HIS A 531 37.67 13.21 9.97
N SER A 532 38.93 13.31 10.40
CA SER A 532 39.98 12.36 10.00
C SER A 532 39.98 11.20 10.99
N ARG A 533 39.52 10.03 10.57
CA ARG A 533 39.54 8.81 11.37
C ARG A 533 40.94 8.23 11.46
N LYS A 534 41.36 7.88 12.68
CA LYS A 534 42.65 7.24 12.95
C LYS A 534 42.44 6.04 13.88
N PRO A 535 43.38 5.08 13.88
CA PRO A 535 43.39 4.02 14.87
C PRO A 535 43.31 4.60 16.29
N TYR A 536 42.53 3.95 17.15
CA TYR A 536 42.36 4.39 18.53
C TYR A 536 43.70 4.39 19.27
N ASP A 537 44.01 5.50 19.94
CA ASP A 537 45.21 5.68 20.75
C ASP A 537 44.79 6.01 22.19
N LYS A 538 45.15 5.11 23.12
CA LYS A 538 44.65 5.14 24.50
C LYS A 538 45.09 6.44 25.19
N GLY A 539 44.13 7.15 25.78
CA GLY A 539 44.38 8.39 26.51
C GLY A 539 44.47 9.65 25.62
N LYS A 540 44.33 9.52 24.30
CA LYS A 540 44.17 10.68 23.41
C LYS A 540 42.70 10.86 23.04
N PRO A 541 42.14 12.08 23.19
CA PRO A 541 40.80 12.36 22.73
C PRO A 541 40.73 12.24 21.20
N GLU A 542 39.52 11.97 20.69
CA GLU A 542 39.26 12.07 19.27
C GLU A 542 39.55 13.50 18.80
N LYS A 543 40.25 13.64 17.68
CA LYS A 543 40.47 14.96 17.08
C LYS A 543 39.12 15.51 16.60
N GLY A 544 38.89 16.80 16.86
CA GLY A 544 37.75 17.51 16.31
C GLY A 544 37.75 17.58 14.78
N PRO A 545 36.68 18.11 14.18
CA PRO A 545 36.56 18.22 12.73
C PRO A 545 37.63 19.16 12.18
N PHE A 546 38.21 18.80 11.03
CA PHE A 546 39.22 19.62 10.36
C PHE A 546 38.58 20.58 9.34
N ALA A 547 37.35 20.29 8.91
CA ALA A 547 36.61 21.09 7.96
C ALA A 547 35.09 21.02 8.21
N LEU A 548 34.38 21.98 7.65
CA LEU A 548 32.94 22.16 7.74
C LEU A 548 32.38 22.57 6.38
N ALA A 549 31.26 21.99 5.98
CA ALA A 549 30.39 22.51 4.93
C ALA A 549 28.98 22.70 5.49
N HIS A 550 28.19 23.57 4.88
CA HIS A 550 26.78 23.69 5.25
C HIS A 550 25.95 24.17 4.06
N ILE A 551 24.66 23.82 4.08
CA ILE A 551 23.66 24.34 3.14
C ILE A 551 22.44 24.79 3.93
N ARG A 552 21.80 25.87 3.47
CA ARG A 552 20.51 26.33 4.00
C ARG A 552 19.43 25.48 3.36
N LEU A 553 18.80 24.62 4.15
CA LEU A 553 17.66 23.81 3.70
C LEU A 553 16.38 24.65 3.63
N MET A 554 16.23 25.56 4.58
CA MET A 554 15.05 26.42 4.68
C MET A 554 15.45 27.80 5.15
N CYS A 555 14.98 28.84 4.46
CA CYS A 555 15.18 30.23 4.86
C CYS A 555 13.91 31.04 4.63
N LYS A 556 13.40 31.73 5.66
CA LYS A 556 12.16 32.51 5.59
C LYS A 556 10.98 31.71 5.00
N SER A 557 10.84 30.45 5.43
CA SER A 557 9.82 29.50 4.94
C SER A 557 9.94 29.09 3.46
N VAL A 558 11.08 29.34 2.81
CA VAL A 558 11.39 28.85 1.46
C VAL A 558 12.38 27.70 1.56
N LEU A 559 12.05 26.56 0.95
CA LEU A 559 12.93 25.40 0.86
C LEU A 559 13.99 25.57 -0.23
N VAL A 560 15.14 24.94 -0.03
CA VAL A 560 16.20 24.81 -1.04
C VAL A 560 15.64 24.08 -2.28
N PRO A 561 15.97 24.52 -3.50
CA PRO A 561 15.53 23.83 -4.71
C PRO A 561 16.17 22.45 -4.83
N ASP A 562 15.41 21.49 -5.35
CA ASP A 562 15.92 20.16 -5.69
C ASP A 562 17.03 20.24 -6.72
N GLY A 563 18.11 19.48 -6.51
CA GLY A 563 19.23 19.44 -7.45
C GLY A 563 20.54 19.04 -6.80
N GLU A 564 21.60 19.11 -7.60
CA GLU A 564 22.96 18.96 -7.14
C GLU A 564 23.46 20.31 -6.61
N HIS A 565 24.08 20.28 -5.43
CA HIS A 565 24.58 21.48 -4.74
C HIS A 565 26.06 21.31 -4.44
N GLU A 566 26.89 22.14 -5.07
CA GLU A 566 28.31 22.23 -4.76
C GLU A 566 28.51 23.07 -3.50
N LEU A 567 29.06 22.44 -2.44
CA LEU A 567 29.24 23.10 -1.15
C LEU A 567 30.67 23.60 -0.97
N LEU A 568 30.80 24.83 -0.49
CA LEU A 568 32.09 25.35 -0.04
C LEU A 568 32.52 24.64 1.25
N VAL A 569 33.76 24.16 1.25
CA VAL A 569 34.38 23.50 2.39
C VAL A 569 35.25 24.51 3.15
N TYR A 570 34.79 24.88 4.33
CA TYR A 570 35.50 25.76 5.25
C TYR A 570 36.49 24.98 6.08
N LYS A 571 37.76 25.41 6.10
CA LYS A 571 38.78 24.84 6.96
C LYS A 571 38.61 25.36 8.38
N LEU A 572 38.59 24.47 9.36
CA LEU A 572 38.50 24.85 10.77
C LEU A 572 39.91 25.01 11.35
N SER A 573 40.17 26.11 12.07
CA SER A 573 41.39 26.21 12.88
C SER A 573 41.19 25.48 14.20
N LEU A 574 42.19 24.70 14.60
CA LEU A 574 42.19 23.95 15.85
C LEU A 574 42.25 24.85 17.09
N ASP A 575 42.54 26.14 16.92
CA ASP A 575 42.67 27.10 18.03
C ASP A 575 41.33 27.52 18.67
N HIS A 576 40.19 27.05 18.14
CA HIS A 576 38.84 27.47 18.54
C HIS A 576 38.01 26.35 19.20
N PHE A 577 38.61 25.20 19.53
CA PHE A 577 37.94 24.06 20.19
C PHE A 577 38.60 23.68 21.51
#